data_AF-A0A4P7Z7Z8-F1
#
_entry.id   AF-A0A4P7Z7Z8-F1
#
_cell.length_a   1.000
_cell.length_b   1.000
_cell.length_c   1.000
_cell.angle_alpha   90.00
_cell.angle_beta   90.00
_cell.angle_gamma   90.00
#
_symmetry.space_group_name_H-M   'P 1'
#
loop_
_entity.id
_entity.type
_entity.pdbx_description
1 polymer ?
#
loop_
_entity_poly.entity_id
_entity_poly.type
_entity_poly.pdbx_seq_one_letter_code
_entity_poly.pdbx_strand_id
1 'polypeptide(L)'
;MTDLAASSTSTRTTAPTTKPSPVPAHHAMPRTMTARLLRLAWTLRGVWHQIARPLTMGVRAIIIDESDPEGRRVLLIRHSYVDGWHLPGGGVGRGETLADAMQREVREEVGLIADRPAQPFGIYARFRNGASDHVAVYVVQGWSGSPKADGVEIVEARFFPLDQLPAGLSPATGRRLEEFLGHRPVAERW
;
A
#
# COMPACT_ATOMS: atom_id res chain seq x y z
N MET A 1 70.96 -31.53 -27.09
CA MET A 1 70.08 -32.65 -26.67
C MET A 1 68.68 -32.28 -27.13
N THR A 2 68.40 -32.43 -28.42
CA THR A 2 67.79 -33.64 -29.02
C THR A 2 66.44 -33.93 -28.35
N ASP A 3 65.32 -33.59 -28.98
CA ASP A 3 64.58 -34.62 -29.69
C ASP A 3 63.51 -34.08 -30.66
N LEU A 4 63.33 -34.84 -31.74
CA LEU A 4 62.30 -34.70 -32.76
C LEU A 4 60.97 -35.31 -32.30
N ALA A 5 59.91 -34.97 -33.06
CA ALA A 5 58.62 -35.64 -33.26
C ALA A 5 57.44 -34.78 -32.72
N ALA A 6 56.30 -34.63 -33.40
CA ALA A 6 55.74 -35.33 -34.54
C ALA A 6 54.74 -34.42 -35.26
N SER A 7 54.53 -34.71 -36.55
CA SER A 7 53.41 -34.22 -37.37
C SER A 7 52.05 -34.44 -36.72
N SER A 8 51.15 -33.47 -36.83
CA SER A 8 49.71 -33.76 -36.91
C SER A 8 49.00 -32.67 -37.71
N THR A 9 48.52 -33.08 -38.87
CA THR A 9 47.64 -32.33 -39.77
C THR A 9 46.33 -31.97 -39.04
N SER A 10 46.04 -30.67 -38.91
CA SER A 10 44.72 -30.20 -38.47
C SER A 10 44.01 -29.56 -39.66
N THR A 11 43.08 -30.30 -40.25
CA THR A 11 42.15 -29.84 -41.28
C THR A 11 41.19 -28.80 -40.69
N ARG A 12 41.28 -27.58 -41.22
CA ARG A 12 40.41 -26.45 -40.91
C ARG A 12 39.02 -26.67 -41.54
N THR A 13 38.05 -27.14 -40.75
CA THR A 13 36.62 -27.14 -41.11
C THR A 13 36.02 -25.80 -40.73
N THR A 14 35.65 -24.99 -41.71
CA THR A 14 34.90 -23.73 -41.54
C THR A 14 33.42 -24.03 -41.29
N ALA A 15 32.89 -23.63 -40.14
CA ALA A 15 31.46 -23.64 -39.85
C ALA A 15 30.73 -22.53 -40.63
N PRO A 16 29.50 -22.76 -41.15
CA PRO A 16 28.73 -21.72 -41.82
C PRO A 16 28.11 -20.75 -40.81
N THR A 17 28.35 -19.45 -41.02
CA THR A 17 27.74 -18.35 -40.26
C THR A 17 26.28 -18.17 -40.67
N THR A 18 25.34 -18.57 -39.82
CA THR A 18 23.92 -18.23 -39.97
C THR A 18 23.68 -16.77 -39.58
N LYS A 19 23.15 -15.97 -40.52
CA LYS A 19 22.68 -14.60 -40.27
C LYS A 19 21.46 -14.64 -39.35
N PRO A 20 21.38 -13.85 -38.26
CA PRO A 20 20.17 -13.80 -37.45
C PRO A 20 19.02 -13.15 -38.22
N SER A 21 17.84 -13.76 -38.18
CA SER A 21 16.59 -13.22 -38.74
C SER A 21 16.17 -11.93 -38.03
N PRO A 22 15.55 -10.96 -38.74
CA PRO A 22 15.10 -9.72 -38.13
C PRO A 22 13.96 -9.97 -37.15
N VAL A 23 14.12 -9.45 -35.92
CA VAL A 23 13.06 -9.42 -34.90
C VAL A 23 11.95 -8.47 -35.38
N PRO A 24 10.67 -8.88 -35.40
CA PRO A 24 9.60 -7.99 -35.85
C PRO A 24 9.44 -6.80 -34.91
N ALA A 25 9.34 -5.59 -35.47
CA ALA A 25 9.13 -4.37 -34.71
C ALA A 25 7.75 -4.39 -34.03
N HIS A 26 7.75 -4.42 -32.69
CA HIS A 26 6.54 -4.16 -31.90
C HIS A 26 6.03 -2.75 -32.22
N HIS A 27 4.89 -2.67 -32.90
CA HIS A 27 4.24 -1.40 -33.21
C HIS A 27 3.67 -0.81 -31.91
N ALA A 28 4.44 0.06 -31.27
CA ALA A 28 3.96 0.85 -30.15
C ALA A 28 2.92 1.86 -30.65
N MET A 29 1.73 1.85 -30.05
CA MET A 29 0.64 2.76 -30.40
C MET A 29 1.07 4.23 -30.17
N PRO A 30 0.66 5.16 -31.07
CA PRO A 30 1.03 6.57 -30.95
C PRO A 30 0.47 7.20 -29.67
N ARG A 31 1.33 7.88 -28.91
CA ARG A 31 1.11 8.37 -27.53
C ARG A 31 -0.18 9.19 -27.35
N THR A 32 -0.65 9.87 -28.39
CA THR A 32 -1.86 10.69 -28.39
C THR A 32 -3.16 9.87 -28.44
N MET A 33 -3.16 8.73 -29.14
CA MET A 33 -4.28 7.80 -29.16
C MET A 33 -4.44 7.08 -27.82
N THR A 34 -3.32 6.69 -27.21
CA THR A 34 -3.29 6.13 -25.85
C THR A 34 -3.87 7.11 -24.83
N ALA A 35 -3.49 8.38 -24.88
CA ALA A 35 -4.02 9.41 -23.99
C ALA A 35 -5.54 9.62 -24.15
N ARG A 36 -6.07 9.55 -25.38
CA ARG A 36 -7.51 9.64 -25.66
C ARG A 36 -8.29 8.42 -25.14
N LEU A 37 -7.74 7.22 -25.31
CA LEU A 37 -8.33 5.98 -24.79
C LEU A 37 -8.33 5.97 -23.25
N LEU A 38 -7.25 6.40 -22.62
CA LEU A 38 -7.18 6.52 -21.16
C LEU A 38 -8.19 7.54 -20.62
N ARG A 39 -8.35 8.68 -21.30
CA ARG A 39 -9.39 9.67 -20.96
C ARG A 39 -10.79 9.08 -21.08
N LEU A 40 -11.09 8.39 -22.18
CA LEU A 40 -12.38 7.72 -22.38
C LEU A 40 -12.64 6.64 -21.31
N ALA A 41 -11.64 5.81 -21.00
CA ALA A 41 -11.74 4.80 -19.95
C ALA A 41 -11.98 5.44 -18.57
N TRP A 42 -11.34 6.58 -18.28
CA TRP A 42 -11.55 7.33 -17.04
C TRP A 42 -12.97 7.92 -16.95
N THR A 43 -13.48 8.48 -18.05
CA THR A 43 -14.87 8.96 -18.14
C THR A 43 -15.87 7.81 -17.98
N LEU A 44 -15.67 6.70 -18.68
CA LEU A 44 -16.53 5.51 -18.60
C LEU A 44 -16.51 4.89 -17.19
N ARG A 45 -15.35 4.87 -16.53
CA ARG A 45 -15.24 4.47 -15.11
C ARG A 45 -16.06 5.39 -14.21
N GLY A 46 -16.02 6.70 -14.43
CA GLY A 46 -16.85 7.66 -13.70
C GLY A 46 -18.34 7.39 -13.88
N VAL A 47 -18.79 7.17 -15.12
CA VAL A 47 -20.19 6.83 -15.43
C VAL A 47 -20.59 5.49 -14.81
N TRP A 48 -19.74 4.46 -14.91
CA TRP A 48 -19.95 3.18 -14.23
C TRP A 48 -20.08 3.35 -12.72
N HIS A 49 -19.21 4.12 -12.08
CA HIS A 49 -19.30 4.37 -10.63
C HIS A 49 -20.60 5.07 -10.24
N GLN A 50 -21.14 5.96 -11.08
CA GLN A 50 -22.43 6.62 -10.81
C GLN A 50 -23.64 5.70 -10.98
N ILE A 51 -23.55 4.69 -11.86
CA ILE A 51 -24.61 3.71 -12.10
C ILE A 51 -24.52 2.55 -11.10
N ALA A 52 -23.34 1.93 -10.98
CA ALA A 52 -23.09 0.76 -10.15
C ALA A 52 -23.04 1.08 -8.65
N ARG A 53 -22.82 2.36 -8.28
CA ARG A 53 -22.76 2.87 -6.90
C ARG A 53 -22.07 1.88 -5.95
N PRO A 54 -20.79 1.54 -6.22
CA PRO A 54 -20.13 0.48 -5.49
C PRO A 54 -20.06 0.83 -4.00
N LEU A 55 -20.39 -0.15 -3.17
CA LEU A 55 -20.13 -0.13 -1.74
C LEU A 55 -18.70 -0.64 -1.53
N THR A 56 -17.81 0.22 -1.04
CA THR A 56 -16.44 -0.16 -0.69
C THR A 56 -16.24 -0.15 0.82
N MET A 57 -15.35 -1.03 1.28
CA MET A 57 -14.96 -1.13 2.67
C MET A 57 -13.44 -0.93 2.76
N GLY A 58 -13.03 -0.05 3.66
CA GLY A 58 -11.64 0.11 4.08
C GLY A 58 -11.47 -0.16 5.56
N VAL A 59 -10.24 -0.38 5.98
CA VAL A 59 -9.86 -0.53 7.38
C VAL A 59 -8.74 0.43 7.72
N ARG A 60 -8.70 0.90 8.97
CA ARG A 60 -7.58 1.65 9.54
C ARG A 60 -7.27 1.17 10.93
N ALA A 61 -6.00 1.20 11.31
CA ALA A 61 -5.55 0.78 12.63
C ALA A 61 -4.98 1.96 13.43
N ILE A 62 -5.50 2.16 14.64
CA ILE A 62 -4.86 2.96 15.68
C ILE A 62 -3.99 1.98 16.48
N ILE A 63 -2.71 1.91 16.13
CA ILE A 63 -1.75 1.01 16.78
C ILE A 63 -1.10 1.78 17.93
N ILE A 64 -1.34 1.33 19.15
CA ILE A 64 -0.82 1.97 20.36
C ILE A 64 0.36 1.19 20.91
N ASP A 65 1.44 1.92 21.19
CA ASP A 65 2.53 1.46 22.04
C ASP A 65 2.31 1.98 23.46
N GLU A 66 2.19 1.05 24.41
CA GLU A 66 2.00 1.32 25.84
C GLU A 66 3.25 0.97 26.66
N SER A 67 4.33 0.52 25.99
CA SER A 67 5.57 0.09 26.65
C SER A 67 6.47 1.25 27.04
N ASP A 68 6.26 2.43 26.44
CA ASP A 68 7.04 3.63 26.75
C ASP A 68 6.63 4.24 28.10
N PRO A 69 7.57 4.37 29.06
CA PRO A 69 7.30 5.02 30.35
C PRO A 69 6.92 6.51 30.24
N GLU A 70 7.28 7.20 29.16
CA GLU A 70 6.90 8.62 28.95
C GLU A 70 5.42 8.78 28.57
N GLY A 71 4.76 7.72 28.13
CA GLY A 71 3.35 7.72 27.79
C GLY A 71 3.02 6.91 26.54
N ARG A 72 1.73 6.84 26.22
CA ARG A 72 1.24 6.08 25.07
C ARG A 72 1.63 6.76 23.76
N ARG A 73 2.14 5.97 22.81
CA ARG A 73 2.46 6.42 21.45
C ARG A 73 1.53 5.78 20.42
N VAL A 74 1.36 6.44 19.26
CA VAL A 74 0.61 5.90 18.12
C VAL A 74 1.50 5.78 16.89
N LEU A 75 1.35 4.68 16.15
CA LEU A 75 2.04 4.51 14.87
C LEU A 75 1.31 5.30 13.78
N LEU A 76 2.08 6.10 13.05
CA LEU A 76 1.60 6.81 11.86
C LEU A 76 2.49 6.48 10.66
N ILE A 77 1.90 6.56 9.47
CA ILE A 77 2.56 6.28 8.20
C ILE A 77 2.53 7.49 7.27
N ARG A 78 3.51 7.59 6.37
CA ARG A 78 3.49 8.48 5.20
C ARG A 78 3.48 7.66 3.92
N HIS A 79 2.54 7.97 3.05
CA HIS A 79 2.48 7.41 1.70
C HIS A 79 3.49 8.14 0.78
N SER A 80 3.94 7.46 -0.28
CA SER A 80 4.80 8.04 -1.31
C SER A 80 4.08 9.07 -2.21
N TYR A 81 2.74 9.01 -2.28
CA TYR A 81 1.93 9.73 -3.26
C TYR A 81 0.81 10.60 -2.64
N VAL A 82 0.65 10.58 -1.31
CA VAL A 82 -0.28 11.45 -0.58
C VAL A 82 0.45 12.13 0.56
N ASP A 83 0.27 13.44 0.67
CA ASP A 83 0.87 14.21 1.75
C ASP A 83 0.26 13.89 3.11
N GLY A 84 1.08 14.15 4.13
CA GLY A 84 0.69 14.07 5.53
C GLY A 84 0.82 12.68 6.15
N TRP A 85 0.48 12.64 7.43
CA TRP A 85 0.52 11.45 8.27
C TRP A 85 -0.85 10.81 8.37
N HIS A 86 -0.89 9.50 8.17
CA HIS A 86 -2.11 8.71 8.13
C HIS A 86 -2.04 7.55 9.14
N LEU A 87 -3.20 7.01 9.48
CA LEU A 87 -3.28 5.71 10.16
C LEU A 87 -2.96 4.62 9.14
N PRO A 88 -2.21 3.55 9.48
CA PRO A 88 -2.05 2.40 8.61
C PRO A 88 -3.39 1.75 8.29
N GLY A 89 -3.48 1.14 7.11
CA GLY A 89 -4.64 0.39 6.63
C GLY A 89 -5.02 0.69 5.18
N GLY A 90 -5.78 -0.23 4.60
CA GLY A 90 -6.12 -0.21 3.19
C GLY A 90 -7.52 -0.75 2.90
N GLY A 91 -7.68 -1.34 1.72
CA GLY A 91 -8.95 -1.86 1.23
C GLY A 91 -9.26 -3.26 1.76
N VAL A 92 -10.54 -3.54 1.96
CA VAL A 92 -11.00 -4.90 2.31
C VAL A 92 -11.18 -5.72 1.05
N GLY A 93 -10.53 -6.88 1.00
CA GLY A 93 -10.62 -7.83 -0.10
C GLY A 93 -11.98 -8.51 -0.22
N ARG A 94 -12.23 -9.16 -1.35
CA ARG A 94 -13.45 -9.96 -1.54
C ARG A 94 -13.40 -11.21 -0.66
N GLY A 95 -14.46 -11.43 0.12
CA GLY A 95 -14.54 -12.58 1.04
C GLY A 95 -13.64 -12.45 2.27
N GLU A 96 -13.02 -11.29 2.49
CA GLU A 96 -12.15 -11.00 3.62
C GLU A 96 -12.95 -10.36 4.76
N THR A 97 -12.70 -10.77 6.00
CA THR A 97 -13.29 -10.08 7.16
C THR A 97 -12.56 -8.76 7.42
N LEU A 98 -13.22 -7.81 8.09
CA LEU A 98 -12.59 -6.53 8.45
C LEU A 98 -11.37 -6.72 9.35
N ALA A 99 -11.42 -7.70 10.25
CA ALA A 99 -10.30 -7.99 11.15
C ALA A 99 -9.11 -8.63 10.40
N ASP A 100 -9.38 -9.50 9.43
CA ASP A 100 -8.33 -10.10 8.58
C ASP A 100 -7.69 -9.05 7.68
N ALA A 101 -8.50 -8.19 7.05
CA ALA A 101 -8.01 -7.07 6.26
C ALA A 101 -7.10 -6.16 7.09
N MET A 102 -7.53 -5.79 8.29
CA MET A 102 -6.74 -4.94 9.17
C MET A 102 -5.40 -5.59 9.54
N GLN A 103 -5.40 -6.88 9.93
CA GLN A 103 -4.17 -7.60 10.24
C GLN A 103 -3.24 -7.71 9.03
N ARG A 104 -3.79 -8.01 7.84
CA ARG A 104 -3.01 -8.07 6.60
C ARG A 104 -2.34 -6.75 6.28
N GLU A 105 -3.10 -5.65 6.30
CA GLU A 105 -2.60 -4.31 5.99
C GLU A 105 -1.53 -3.88 7.00
N VAL A 106 -1.75 -4.09 8.31
CA VAL A 106 -0.74 -3.78 9.34
C VAL A 106 0.55 -4.58 9.13
N ARG A 107 0.45 -5.86 8.76
CA ARG A 107 1.63 -6.68 8.46
C ARG A 107 2.34 -6.22 7.18
N GLU A 108 1.61 -5.86 6.14
CA GLU A 108 2.16 -5.49 4.83
C GLU A 108 2.79 -4.09 4.85
N GLU A 109 2.08 -3.10 5.38
CA GLU A 109 2.52 -1.70 5.36
C GLU A 109 3.60 -1.39 6.38
N VAL A 110 3.54 -2.00 7.57
CA VAL A 110 4.39 -1.63 8.72
C VAL A 110 5.10 -2.80 9.40
N GLY A 111 4.91 -4.03 8.92
CA GLY A 111 5.64 -5.20 9.41
C GLY A 111 5.27 -5.65 10.83
N LEU A 112 4.15 -5.16 11.39
CA LEU A 112 3.71 -5.51 12.74
C LEU A 112 2.69 -6.65 12.73
N ILE A 113 2.66 -7.41 13.81
CA ILE A 113 1.68 -8.47 14.04
C ILE A 113 0.89 -8.12 15.29
N ALA A 114 -0.45 -8.17 15.21
CA ALA A 114 -1.31 -8.00 16.38
C ALA A 114 -1.33 -9.30 17.17
N ASP A 115 -0.82 -9.29 18.41
CA ASP A 115 -0.77 -10.48 19.27
C ASP A 115 -2.08 -10.70 20.03
N ARG A 116 -2.94 -9.67 20.06
CA ARG A 116 -4.27 -9.70 20.65
C ARG A 116 -5.33 -9.34 19.61
N PRO A 117 -6.58 -9.81 19.78
CA PRO A 117 -7.68 -9.37 18.94
C PRO A 117 -7.80 -7.84 18.94
N ALA A 118 -7.74 -7.24 17.75
CA ALA A 118 -7.93 -5.80 17.62
C ALA A 118 -9.38 -5.44 17.93
N GLN A 119 -9.57 -4.31 18.62
CA GLN A 119 -10.87 -3.88 19.10
C GLN A 119 -11.52 -2.95 18.08
N PRO A 120 -12.77 -3.20 17.65
CA PRO A 120 -13.50 -2.26 16.82
C PRO A 120 -13.66 -0.92 17.54
N PHE A 121 -13.34 0.18 16.86
CA PHE A 121 -13.48 1.53 17.39
C PHE A 121 -14.70 2.26 16.82
N GLY A 122 -14.85 2.23 15.49
CA GLY A 122 -15.94 2.91 14.82
C GLY A 122 -15.99 2.59 13.33
N ILE A 123 -17.15 2.82 12.72
CA ILE A 123 -17.36 2.70 11.28
C ILE A 123 -17.82 4.05 10.76
N TYR A 124 -17.17 4.52 9.70
CA TYR A 124 -17.33 5.88 9.22
C TYR A 124 -17.64 5.90 7.73
N ALA A 125 -18.66 6.65 7.36
CA ALA A 125 -19.03 6.84 5.96
C ALA A 125 -18.22 7.95 5.29
N ARG A 126 -17.77 7.68 4.07
CA ARG A 126 -17.15 8.61 3.14
C ARG A 126 -17.88 8.51 1.80
N PHE A 127 -18.68 9.52 1.48
CA PHE A 127 -19.37 9.59 0.19
C PHE A 127 -18.58 10.47 -0.77
N ARG A 128 -18.04 9.90 -1.85
CA ARG A 128 -17.35 10.64 -2.93
C ARG A 128 -17.71 10.06 -4.30
N ASN A 129 -17.92 10.94 -5.27
CA ASN A 129 -18.10 10.59 -6.68
C ASN A 129 -19.15 9.50 -6.94
N GLY A 130 -20.24 9.47 -6.16
CA GLY A 130 -21.33 8.50 -6.30
C GLY A 130 -21.06 7.12 -5.68
N ALA A 131 -19.89 6.92 -5.04
CA ALA A 131 -19.57 5.70 -4.30
C ALA A 131 -19.84 5.87 -2.80
N SER A 132 -20.26 4.77 -2.17
CA SER A 132 -20.43 4.67 -0.71
C SER A 132 -19.25 3.92 -0.13
N ASP A 133 -18.28 4.66 0.38
CA ASP A 133 -17.10 4.10 1.02
C ASP A 133 -17.30 4.11 2.55
N HIS A 134 -17.03 2.99 3.21
CA HIS A 134 -17.08 2.91 4.67
C HIS A 134 -15.73 2.45 5.19
N VAL A 135 -15.25 3.12 6.22
CA VAL A 135 -13.95 2.81 6.83
C VAL A 135 -14.18 2.34 8.25
N ALA A 136 -13.78 1.11 8.55
CA ALA A 136 -13.77 0.58 9.90
C ALA A 136 -12.42 0.89 10.56
N VAL A 137 -12.45 1.49 11.75
CA VAL A 137 -11.25 1.76 12.55
C VAL A 137 -11.16 0.71 13.65
N TYR A 138 -9.96 0.17 13.84
CA TYR A 138 -9.64 -0.74 14.93
C TYR A 138 -8.57 -0.13 15.83
N VAL A 139 -8.64 -0.40 17.12
CA VAL A 139 -7.54 -0.17 18.06
C VAL A 139 -6.74 -1.46 18.19
N VAL A 140 -5.43 -1.37 17.94
CA VAL A 140 -4.48 -2.48 18.09
C VAL A 140 -3.60 -2.18 19.28
N GLN A 141 -3.68 -3.04 20.29
CA GLN A 141 -2.82 -3.01 21.47
C GLN A 141 -2.19 -4.39 21.64
N GLY A 142 -0.94 -4.45 22.07
CA GLY A 142 -0.20 -5.73 22.15
C GLY A 142 0.10 -6.24 20.75
N TRP A 143 1.27 -5.85 20.27
CA TRP A 143 1.78 -6.18 18.96
C TRP A 143 3.25 -6.54 19.08
N SER A 144 3.73 -7.29 18.11
CA SER A 144 5.11 -7.74 18.00
C SER A 144 5.73 -7.33 16.66
N GLY A 145 7.06 -7.33 16.61
CA GLY A 145 7.83 -6.92 15.45
C GLY A 145 8.51 -5.57 15.63
N SER A 146 8.94 -4.98 14.51
CA SER A 146 9.55 -3.65 14.49
C SER A 146 8.92 -2.84 13.36
N PRO A 147 8.41 -1.63 13.62
CA PRO A 147 7.75 -0.84 12.59
C PRO A 147 8.70 -0.58 11.43
N LYS A 148 8.30 -1.04 10.25
CA LYS A 148 9.09 -0.87 9.04
C LYS A 148 8.15 -0.65 7.88
N ALA A 149 8.28 0.52 7.26
CA ALA A 149 7.61 0.83 6.01
C ALA A 149 7.96 -0.19 4.92
N ASP A 150 6.98 -0.55 4.08
CA ASP A 150 7.16 -1.46 2.96
C ASP A 150 8.18 -0.94 1.91
N GLY A 151 8.44 0.37 1.89
CA GLY A 151 9.36 1.04 0.99
C GLY A 151 8.81 1.25 -0.43
N VAL A 152 7.54 0.94 -0.67
CA VAL A 152 6.88 1.05 -1.98
C VAL A 152 5.73 2.04 -1.88
N GLU A 153 4.66 1.65 -1.17
CA GLU A 153 3.52 2.52 -0.92
C GLU A 153 3.80 3.44 0.27
N ILE A 154 4.42 2.90 1.31
CA ILE A 154 4.78 3.59 2.54
C ILE A 154 6.26 3.92 2.52
N VAL A 155 6.57 5.20 2.67
CA VAL A 155 7.96 5.70 2.71
C VAL A 155 8.45 5.90 4.13
N GLU A 156 7.53 6.00 5.09
CA GLU A 156 7.87 6.23 6.48
C GLU A 156 6.80 5.64 7.40
N ALA A 157 7.23 4.94 8.47
CA ALA A 157 6.39 4.45 9.54
C ALA A 157 7.06 4.79 10.88
N ARG A 158 6.38 5.51 11.76
CA ARG A 158 6.98 6.02 13.00
C ARG A 158 5.96 6.16 14.12
N PHE A 159 6.38 5.84 15.34
CA PHE A 159 5.61 6.12 16.55
C PHE A 159 5.77 7.56 17.00
N PHE A 160 4.65 8.18 17.36
CA PHE A 160 4.60 9.54 17.91
C PHE A 160 3.88 9.53 19.27
N PRO A 161 4.33 10.31 20.26
CA PRO A 161 3.57 10.51 21.49
C PRO A 161 2.17 11.02 21.19
N LEU A 162 1.15 10.46 21.85
CA LEU A 162 -0.26 10.84 21.61
C LEU A 162 -0.57 12.28 22.04
N ASP A 163 0.21 12.84 22.94
CA ASP A 163 0.16 14.23 23.40
C ASP A 163 1.02 15.18 22.55
N GLN A 164 1.87 14.65 21.67
CA GLN A 164 2.76 15.41 20.79
C GLN A 164 2.73 14.86 19.36
N LEU A 165 1.55 14.86 18.76
CA LEU A 165 1.34 14.42 17.38
C LEU A 165 2.07 15.33 16.37
N PRO A 166 2.57 14.77 15.25
CA PRO A 166 3.30 15.55 14.26
C PRO A 166 2.39 16.55 13.55
N ALA A 167 2.99 17.64 13.07
CA ALA A 167 2.31 18.50 12.11
C ALA A 167 1.99 17.72 10.81
N GLY A 168 0.91 18.11 10.14
CA GLY A 168 0.52 17.52 8.86
C GLY A 168 -0.17 16.16 8.98
N LEU A 169 -0.88 15.87 10.07
CA LEU A 169 -1.87 14.80 10.07
C LEU A 169 -2.88 15.02 8.93
N SER A 170 -3.29 13.93 8.28
CA SER A 170 -4.47 14.01 7.43
C SER A 170 -5.68 14.45 8.28
N PRO A 171 -6.61 15.26 7.75
CA PRO A 171 -7.75 15.73 8.53
C PRO A 171 -8.56 14.58 9.14
N ALA A 172 -8.70 13.46 8.44
CA ALA A 172 -9.44 12.30 8.95
C ALA A 172 -8.67 11.58 10.07
N THR A 173 -7.36 11.38 9.91
CA THR A 173 -6.51 10.82 10.97
C THR A 173 -6.57 11.66 12.23
N GLY A 174 -6.44 12.99 12.10
CA GLY A 174 -6.58 13.90 13.25
C GLY A 174 -7.91 13.72 13.97
N ARG A 175 -9.04 13.71 13.24
CA ARG A 175 -10.36 13.47 13.83
C ARG A 175 -10.46 12.14 14.58
N ARG A 176 -9.95 11.06 14.00
CA ARG A 176 -9.99 9.72 14.62
C ARG A 176 -9.15 9.66 15.90
N LEU A 177 -8.01 10.35 15.93
CA LEU A 177 -7.19 10.43 17.13
C LEU A 177 -7.85 11.31 18.21
N GLU A 178 -8.47 12.43 17.84
CA GLU A 178 -9.25 13.26 18.78
C GLU A 178 -10.44 12.49 19.38
N GLU A 179 -11.12 11.67 18.57
CA GLU A 179 -12.18 10.77 19.05
C GLU A 179 -11.63 9.69 19.99
N PHE A 180 -10.52 9.06 19.62
CA PHE A 180 -9.88 8.03 20.43
C PHE A 180 -9.38 8.57 21.78
N LEU A 181 -8.89 9.81 21.80
CA LEU A 181 -8.48 10.51 23.02
C LEU A 181 -9.66 11.04 23.85
N GLY A 182 -10.89 10.94 23.35
CA GLY A 182 -12.08 11.47 24.01
C GLY A 182 -12.20 12.99 23.99
N HIS A 183 -11.37 13.68 23.19
CA HIS A 183 -11.44 15.13 23.00
C HIS A 183 -12.63 15.55 22.12
N ARG A 184 -13.22 14.57 21.41
CA ARG A 184 -14.40 14.73 20.57
C ARG A 184 -15.30 13.48 20.69
N PRO A 185 -16.62 13.60 20.54
CA PRO A 185 -17.51 12.45 20.37
C PRO A 185 -17.28 11.73 19.02
N VAL A 186 -17.44 10.40 19.00
CA VAL A 186 -17.35 9.59 17.79
C VAL A 186 -18.39 10.05 16.76
N ALA A 187 -17.93 10.40 15.56
CA ALA A 187 -18.79 10.82 14.46
C ALA A 187 -19.10 9.66 13.49
N GLU A 188 -20.11 9.82 12.66
CA GLU A 188 -20.46 8.82 11.62
C GLU A 188 -19.69 9.02 10.31
N ARG A 189 -18.95 10.13 10.15
CA ARG A 189 -18.29 10.51 8.89
C ARG A 189 -16.77 10.45 8.98
N TRP A 190 -16.15 10.01 7.89
CA TRP A 190 -14.69 9.88 7.78
C TRP A 190 -13.98 11.23 7.87
#